data_AF-A0A645H4Z6-F1
#
_entry.id   AF-A0A645H4Z6-F1
#
_cell.length_a   1.000
_cell.length_b   1.000
_cell.length_c   1.000
_cell.angle_alpha   90.00
_cell.angle_beta   90.00
_cell.angle_gamma   90.00
#
_symmetry.space_group_name_H-M   'P 1'
#
loop_
_entity.id
_entity.type
_entity.pdbx_description
1 polymer ?
#
loop_
_entity_poly.entity_id
_entity_poly.type
_entity_poly.pdbx_seq_one_letter_code
_entity_poly.pdbx_strand_id
1 'polypeptide(L)' 'MLCGSPGTSAGDLARATGLSPSATSQHLAKMREEGLIGSQRDAQRILYFIKNAAVNSLIATLKNVYCP' A
#
# COMPACT_ATOMS: atom_id res chain seq x y z
N MET A 1 4.15 -3.50 6.74
CA MET A 1 3.54 -2.21 6.35
C MET A 1 4.10 -1.81 4.99
N LEU A 2 3.30 -1.15 4.14
CA LEU A 2 3.68 -0.73 2.77
C LEU A 2 5.00 0.06 2.69
N CYS A 3 5.38 0.76 3.75
CA CYS A 3 6.72 1.33 3.91
C CYS A 3 7.64 0.28 4.56
N GLY A 4 8.36 -0.51 3.76
CA GLY A 4 9.45 -1.37 4.24
C GLY A 4 9.36 -2.86 3.90
N SER A 5 8.29 -3.32 3.24
CA SER A 5 8.17 -4.71 2.77
C SER A 5 8.17 -4.76 1.23
N PRO A 6 8.74 -5.80 0.59
CA PRO A 6 8.85 -5.93 -0.88
C PRO A 6 7.50 -6.03 -1.64
N GLY A 7 6.38 -5.79 -0.96
CA GLY A 7 5.03 -5.87 -1.47
C GLY A 7 4.09 -6.48 -0.42
N THR A 8 2.85 -5.99 -0.33
CA THR A 8 1.83 -6.51 0.62
C THR A 8 0.58 -6.92 -0.14
N SER A 9 -0.05 -8.05 0.23
CA SER A 9 -1.28 -8.50 -0.43
C SER A 9 -2.49 -7.62 -0.05
N ALA A 10 -3.51 -7.56 -0.91
CA ALA A 10 -4.74 -6.83 -0.60
C ALA A 10 -5.44 -7.35 0.67
N GLY A 11 -5.38 -8.67 0.93
CA GLY A 11 -5.97 -9.27 2.13
C GLY A 11 -5.23 -8.87 3.41
N ASP A 12 -3.90 -8.79 3.36
CA ASP A 12 -3.10 -8.30 4.50
C ASP A 12 -3.33 -6.81 4.75
N LEU A 13 -3.50 -6.02 3.68
CA LEU A 13 -3.84 -4.60 3.79
C LEU A 13 -5.23 -4.40 4.39
N ALA A 14 -6.22 -5.17 3.96
CA ALA A 14 -7.57 -5.12 4.52
C ALA A 14 -7.56 -5.43 6.03
N ARG A 15 -6.81 -6.46 6.43
CA ARG A 15 -6.63 -6.82 7.85
C ARG A 15 -5.93 -5.71 8.64
N ALA A 16 -4.89 -5.09 8.07
CA ALA A 16 -4.12 -4.06 8.76
C ALA A 16 -4.88 -2.73 8.88
N THR A 17 -5.75 -2.40 7.92
CA THR A 17 -6.54 -1.15 7.94
C THR A 17 -7.91 -1.31 8.59
N GLY A 18 -8.37 -2.54 8.81
CA GLY A 18 -9.72 -2.85 9.28
C GLY A 18 -10.81 -2.62 8.22
N LEU A 19 -10.44 -2.37 6.97
CA LEU A 19 -11.37 -2.17 5.87
C LEU A 19 -11.89 -3.49 5.31
N SER A 20 -13.08 -3.46 4.70
CA SER A 20 -13.57 -4.61 3.95
C SER A 20 -12.66 -4.91 2.75
N PRO A 21 -12.62 -6.17 2.27
CA PRO A 21 -11.84 -6.53 1.07
C PRO A 21 -12.23 -5.71 -0.17
N SER A 22 -13.52 -5.40 -0.33
CA SER A 22 -14.02 -4.59 -1.46
C SER A 22 -13.53 -3.14 -1.38
N ALA A 23 -13.67 -2.50 -0.21
CA ALA A 23 -13.20 -1.13 -0.01
C ALA A 23 -11.68 -1.03 -0.19
N THR A 24 -10.93 -1.98 0.37
CA THR A 24 -9.48 -2.06 0.18
C THR A 24 -9.11 -2.19 -1.30
N SER A 25 -9.79 -3.06 -2.05
CA SER A 25 -9.57 -3.23 -3.49
C SER A 25 -9.84 -1.95 -4.27
N GLN A 26 -10.94 -1.24 -3.97
CA GLN A 26 -11.28 0.03 -4.62
C GLN A 26 -10.21 1.10 -4.36
N HIS A 27 -9.76 1.27 -3.11
CA HIS A 27 -8.70 2.22 -2.79
C HIS A 27 -7.38 1.86 -3.50
N LEU A 28 -7.01 0.58 -3.53
CA LEU A 28 -5.80 0.13 -4.23
C LEU A 28 -5.87 0.35 -5.74
N ALA A 29 -7.04 0.11 -6.36
CA ALA A 29 -7.25 0.39 -7.77
C ALA A 29 -7.05 1.88 -8.08
N LYS A 30 -7.68 2.76 -7.30
CA LYS A 30 -7.56 4.21 -7.47
C LYS A 30 -6.13 4.71 -7.26
N MET A 31 -5.46 4.27 -6.20
CA MET A 31 -4.05 4.65 -5.95
C MET A 31 -3.10 4.15 -7.04
N ARG A 32 -3.41 3.01 -7.66
CA ARG A 32 -2.62 2.47 -8.79
C ARG A 32 -2.86 3.28 -10.06
N GLU A 33 -4.10 3.65 -10.34
CA GLU A 33 -4.47 4.52 -11.47
C GLU A 33 -3.79 5.89 -11.37
N GLU A 34 -3.74 6.46 -10.17
CA GLU A 34 -3.04 7.72 -9.88
C GLU A 34 -1.50 7.56 -9.82
N GLY A 35 -0.96 6.34 -10.01
CA GLY A 35 0.48 6.09 -10.05
C GLY A 35 1.20 6.19 -8.71
N LEU A 36 0.46 6.25 -7.59
CA LEU A 36 1.00 6.32 -6.24
C LEU A 36 1.64 4.98 -5.83
N ILE A 37 0.97 3.88 -6.18
CA ILE A 37 1.40 2.52 -5.90
C ILE A 37 1.61 1.70 -7.18
N GLY A 38 2.49 0.72 -7.09
CA GLY A 38 2.65 -0.35 -8.06
C GLY A 38 2.04 -1.65 -7.55
N SER A 39 1.90 -2.60 -8.46
CA SER A 39 1.51 -3.97 -8.14
C SER A 39 2.36 -4.96 -8.92
N GLN A 40 2.82 -6.02 -8.28
CA GLN A 40 3.51 -7.13 -8.91
C GLN A 40 2.76 -8.42 -8.60
N ARG A 41 2.66 -9.31 -9.59
CA ARG A 41 2.11 -10.64 -9.38
C ARG A 41 3.22 -11.56 -8.89
N ASP A 42 2.99 -12.18 -7.75
CA ASP A 42 3.86 -13.18 -7.14
C ASP A 42 3.06 -14.49 -6.99
N ALA A 43 3.33 -15.44 -7.90
CA ALA A 43 2.52 -16.64 -8.11
C ALA A 43 1.00 -16.34 -8.22
N GLN A 44 0.22 -16.72 -7.21
CA GLN A 44 -1.23 -16.52 -7.16
C GLN A 44 -1.64 -15.21 -6.47
N ARG A 45 -0.68 -14.46 -5.90
CA ARG A 45 -0.96 -13.24 -5.12
C ARG A 45 -0.56 -11.98 -5.89
N ILE A 46 -1.32 -10.92 -5.71
CA ILE A 46 -0.92 -9.58 -6.16
C ILE A 46 -0.39 -8.84 -4.94
N LEU A 47 0.85 -8.38 -5.05
CA LEU A 47 1.54 -7.62 -4.02
C LEU A 47 1.60 -6.15 -4.44
N TYR A 48 1.25 -5.26 -3.51
CA TYR A 48 1.24 -3.82 -3.71
C TYR A 48 2.43 -3.17 -3.00
N PHE A 49 3.03 -2.16 -3.63
CA PHE A 49 4.18 -1.42 -3.11
C PHE A 49 4.08 0.05 -3.50
N ILE A 50 4.72 0.94 -2.72
CA ILE A 50 4.80 2.36 -3.07
C ILE A 50 5.71 2.52 -4.29
N LYS A 51 5.20 3.10 -5.37
CA LYS A 51 5.97 3.35 -6.60
C LYS A 51 6.51 4.78 -6.64
N ASN A 52 5.76 5.73 -6.08
CA ASN A 52 6.12 7.15 -6.13
C ASN A 52 7.04 7.52 -4.96
N ALA A 53 8.26 7.98 -5.27
CA ALA A 53 9.24 8.39 -4.26
C ALA A 53 8.74 9.53 -3.37
N ALA A 54 7.95 10.47 -3.89
CA ALA A 54 7.37 11.56 -3.11
C ALA A 54 6.36 11.04 -2.06
N VAL A 55 5.55 10.03 -2.41
CA VAL A 55 4.64 9.37 -1.46
C VAL A 55 5.44 8.67 -0.36
N ASN A 56 6.56 8.02 -0.71
CA ASN A 56 7.42 7.38 0.27
C ASN A 56 8.01 8.40 1.25
N SER A 57 8.52 9.53 0.77
CA SER A 57 9.04 10.62 1.61
C SER A 57 7.95 11.21 2.50
N LEU A 58 6.75 11.44 1.97
CA LEU A 58 5.63 11.96 2.75
C LEU A 58 5.25 11.03 3.91
N ILE A 59 5.09 9.73 3.62
CA ILE A 59 4.71 8.76 4.66
C ILE A 59 5.84 8.60 5.70
N ALA A 60 7.11 8.63 5.27
CA ALA A 60 8.24 8.59 6.20
C ALA A 60 8.21 9.79 7.16
N THR A 61 7.96 11.00 6.65
CA THR A 61 7.82 12.20 7.49
C THR A 61 6.64 12.08 8.45
N LEU A 62 5.47 11.63 7.97
CA LEU A 62 4.30 11.44 8.83
C LEU A 62 4.58 10.42 9.95
N LYS A 63 5.25 9.31 9.64
CA LYS A 63 5.66 8.33 10.65
C LYS A 63 6.59 8.94 11.70
N ASN A 64 7.60 9.70 11.28
CA ASN A 64 8.53 10.35 12.20
C ASN A 64 7.84 11.35 13.14
N VAL A 65 6.77 12.01 12.67
CA VAL A 65 6.02 12.99 13.47
C VAL A 65 5.02 12.32 14.42
N TYR A 66 4.33 11.28 13.99
CA TYR A 66 3.17 10.73 14.70
C TYR A 66 3.39 9.35 15.34
N CYS A 67 4.52 8.68 15.09
CA CYS A 67 4.83 7.36 15.62
C CYS A 67 6.25 7.34 16.23
N PRO A 68 6.41 7.87 17.46
CA PRO A 68 7.68 7.80 18.20
C PRO A 68 8.04 6.37 18.63
#